data_AF-A0A7V7F459-F1
#
_entry.id   AF-A0A7V7F459-F1
#
_cell.length_a   1.000
_cell.length_b   1.000
_cell.length_c   1.000
_cell.angle_alpha   90.00
_cell.angle_beta   90.00
_cell.angle_gamma   90.00
#
_symmetry.space_group_name_H-M   'P 1'
#
loop_
_entity.id
_entity.type
_entity.pdbx_description
1 polymer ?
#
loop_
_entity_poly.entity_id
_entity_poly.type
_entity_poly.pdbx_seq_one_letter_code
_entity_poly.pdbx_strand_id
1 'polypeptide(L)' 'MAKKKAEELLIAGGADHGVRAKYDAIKTMEDFVAAANAEGYDFTIDEFNDVLREAGDSFDLIGNPAKRQIWWV' A
#
# COMPACT_ATOMS: atom_id res chain seq x y z
N MET A 1 15.24 -0.68 -6.37
CA MET A 1 15.10 -2.11 -5.99
C MET A 1 14.20 -2.29 -4.77
N ALA A 2 13.79 -1.25 -4.04
CA ALA A 2 12.74 -1.31 -3.01
C ALA A 2 11.38 -0.73 -3.47
N LYS A 3 11.35 0.30 -4.35
CA LYS A 3 10.11 0.74 -5.04
C LYS A 3 9.33 -0.41 -5.70
N LYS A 4 10.04 -1.35 -6.32
CA LYS A 4 9.46 -2.55 -6.91
C LYS A 4 8.70 -3.43 -5.89
N LYS A 5 9.15 -3.47 -4.63
CA LYS A 5 8.46 -4.19 -3.54
C LYS A 5 7.18 -3.49 -3.12
N ALA A 6 7.18 -2.15 -3.09
CA ALA A 6 5.96 -1.38 -2.91
C ALA A 6 4.96 -1.64 -4.05
N GLU A 7 5.40 -1.60 -5.31
CA GLU A 7 4.56 -1.92 -6.47
C GLU A 7 4.01 -3.35 -6.41
N GLU A 8 4.84 -4.34 -6.06
CA GLU A 8 4.42 -5.74 -5.88
C GLU A 8 3.32 -5.86 -4.80
N LEU A 9 3.39 -5.10 -3.71
CA LEU A 9 2.35 -5.05 -2.68
C LEU A 9 1.06 -4.41 -3.22
N LEU A 10 1.16 -3.30 -3.96
CA LEU A 10 -0.01 -2.60 -4.53
C LEU A 10 -0.75 -3.49 -5.54
N ILE A 11 -0.01 -4.24 -6.37
CA ILE A 11 -0.56 -5.24 -7.28
C ILE A 11 -1.19 -6.41 -6.50
N ALA A 12 -0.50 -6.91 -5.47
CA ALA A 12 -1.03 -7.99 -4.64
C ALA A 12 -2.36 -7.60 -3.96
N GLY A 13 -2.49 -6.38 -3.45
CA GLY A 13 -3.73 -5.89 -2.86
C GLY A 13 -4.83 -5.54 -3.87
N GLY A 14 -4.49 -5.28 -5.13
CA GLY A 14 -5.49 -5.19 -6.20
C GLY A 14 -6.02 -6.55 -6.65
N ALA A 15 -5.15 -7.56 -6.65
CA ALA A 15 -5.49 -8.94 -7.01
C ALA A 15 -6.18 -9.73 -5.88
N ASP A 16 -5.85 -9.45 -4.62
CA ASP A 16 -6.35 -10.17 -3.43
C ASP A 16 -7.11 -9.23 -2.47
N HIS A 17 -8.42 -9.49 -2.34
CA HIS A 17 -9.29 -8.72 -1.44
C HIS A 17 -8.92 -8.88 0.04
N GLY A 18 -8.36 -10.01 0.44
CA GLY A 18 -7.89 -10.26 1.81
C GLY A 18 -6.69 -9.39 2.16
N VAL A 19 -5.72 -9.30 1.25
CA VAL A 19 -4.59 -8.36 1.37
C VAL A 19 -5.12 -6.94 1.44
N ARG A 20 -6.01 -6.55 0.51
CA ARG A 20 -6.63 -5.21 0.51
C ARG A 20 -7.25 -4.85 1.85
N ALA A 21 -8.13 -5.73 2.37
CA ALA A 21 -8.87 -5.47 3.61
C ALA A 21 -7.95 -5.40 4.84
N LYS A 22 -6.90 -6.23 4.88
CA LYS A 22 -5.91 -6.21 5.97
C LYS A 22 -5.16 -4.89 6.02
N TYR A 23 -4.68 -4.42 4.88
CA TYR A 23 -3.89 -3.19 4.80
C TYR A 23 -4.76 -1.93 4.85
N ASP A 24 -5.99 -1.96 4.32
CA ASP A 24 -6.97 -0.87 4.48
C ASP A 24 -7.32 -0.61 5.96
N ALA A 25 -7.28 -1.64 6.81
CA ALA A 25 -7.50 -1.48 8.25
C ALA A 25 -6.36 -0.75 8.99
N ILE A 26 -5.16 -0.75 8.42
CA ILE A 26 -4.01 -0.02 8.97
C ILE A 26 -4.23 1.47 8.70
N LYS A 27 -4.12 2.33 9.70
CA LYS A 27 -4.48 3.76 9.56
C LYS A 27 -3.31 4.64 9.15
N THR A 28 -2.14 4.36 9.71
CA THR A 28 -0.93 5.16 9.51
C THR A 28 -0.02 4.52 8.47
N MET A 29 0.70 5.35 7.72
CA MET A 29 1.65 4.86 6.72
C MET A 29 2.83 4.12 7.36
N GLU A 30 3.27 4.54 8.55
CA GLU A 30 4.33 3.86 9.31
C GLU A 30 3.99 2.39 9.60
N ASP A 31 2.82 2.14 10.20
CA ASP A 31 2.31 0.78 10.44
C ASP A 31 2.10 -0.01 9.14
N PHE A 32 1.71 0.67 8.04
CA PHE A 32 1.49 0.01 6.76
C PHE A 32 2.80 -0.53 6.20
N VAL A 33 3.83 0.32 6.21
CA VAL A 33 5.19 -0.06 5.78
C VAL A 33 5.79 -1.10 6.73
N ALA A 34 5.58 -0.98 8.04
CA ALA A 34 6.05 -1.98 8.99
C ALA A 34 5.41 -3.36 8.77
N ALA A 35 4.10 -3.41 8.48
CA ALA A 35 3.41 -4.65 8.14
C ALA A 35 3.91 -5.24 6.82
N ALA A 36 4.12 -4.41 5.81
CA ALA A 36 4.68 -4.82 4.53
C ALA A 36 6.10 -5.41 4.67
N ASN A 37 6.96 -4.73 5.42
CA ASN A 37 8.32 -5.19 5.72
C ASN A 37 8.31 -6.52 6.48
N ALA A 38 7.38 -6.72 7.42
CA ALA A 38 7.23 -7.98 8.16
C ALA A 38 6.81 -9.15 7.25
N GLU A 39 6.15 -8.87 6.13
CA GLU A 39 5.74 -9.86 5.13
C GLU A 39 6.80 -10.08 4.02
N GLY A 40 7.91 -9.33 4.05
CA GLY A 40 9.01 -9.44 3.10
C GLY A 40 8.96 -8.44 1.94
N TYR A 41 8.05 -7.47 1.99
CA TYR A 41 8.06 -6.32 1.10
C TYR A 41 8.91 -5.21 1.71
N ASP A 42 10.21 -5.28 1.50
CA ASP A 42 11.16 -4.32 2.08
C ASP A 42 11.16 -2.99 1.30
N PHE A 43 10.54 -1.95 1.88
CA PHE A 43 10.57 -0.58 1.38
C PHE A 43 10.39 0.46 2.48
N THR A 44 10.80 1.69 2.19
CA THR A 44 10.65 2.84 3.10
C THR A 44 9.39 3.66 2.80
N ILE A 45 8.97 4.49 3.77
CA ILE A 45 7.83 5.41 3.62
C ILE A 45 8.07 6.40 2.47
N ASP A 46 9.28 6.92 2.33
CA ASP A 46 9.63 7.86 1.26
C ASP A 46 9.54 7.20 -0.11
N GLU A 47 10.04 5.97 -0.25
CA GLU A 47 9.92 5.20 -1.49
C GLU A 47 8.47 4.85 -1.82
N PHE A 48 7.66 4.55 -0.82
CA PHE A 48 6.24 4.29 -1.00
C PHE A 48 5.49 5.54 -1.47
N ASN A 49 5.75 6.69 -0.84
CA ASN A 49 5.18 7.97 -1.25
C ASN A 49 5.60 8.36 -2.67
N ASP A 50 6.85 8.10 -3.03
CA ASP A 50 7.31 8.28 -4.40
C ASP A 50 6.52 7.42 -5.38
N VAL A 51 6.30 6.13 -5.08
CA VAL A 51 5.53 5.22 -5.94
C VAL A 51 4.08 5.71 -6.10
N LEU A 52 3.43 6.09 -4.99
CA LEU A 52 2.07 6.64 -5.04
C LEU A 52 2.03 7.92 -5.88
N ARG A 53 2.98 8.84 -5.67
CA ARG A 53 3.05 10.09 -6.41
C ARG A 53 3.35 9.89 -7.90
N GLU A 54 4.21 8.94 -8.24
CA GLU A 54 4.53 8.58 -9.63
C GLU A 54 3.31 8.00 -10.35
N ALA A 55 2.46 7.24 -9.64
CA ALA A 55 1.19 6.71 -10.16
C ALA A 55 0.04 7.73 -10.12
N GLY A 56 0.17 8.82 -9.36
CA GLY A 56 -0.90 9.79 -9.13
C GLY A 56 -1.92 9.37 -8.07
N ASP A 57 -1.56 8.39 -7.24
CA ASP A 57 -2.38 7.88 -6.15
C ASP A 57 -2.12 8.64 -4.84
N SER A 58 -3.08 8.57 -3.91
CA SER A 58 -2.93 9.10 -2.56
C SER A 58 -3.25 8.03 -1.52
N PHE A 59 -2.55 8.08 -0.37
CA PHE A 59 -2.79 7.16 0.75
C PHE A 59 -4.07 7.49 1.53
N ASP A 60 -4.90 8.40 1.02
CA ASP A 60 -6.11 8.83 1.69
C ASP A 60 -7.14 7.71 1.75
N LEU A 61 -7.84 7.64 2.88
CA LEU A 61 -8.97 6.75 3.08
C LEU A 61 -10.24 7.44 2.56
N ILE A 62 -10.89 6.80 1.58
CA ILE A 62 -12.10 7.32 0.94
C ILE A 62 -13.24 6.32 1.14
N GLY A 63 -14.47 6.83 1.33
CA GLY A 63 -15.70 6.04 1.35
C GLY A 63 -16.11 5.48 2.71
N ASN A 64 -17.22 4.74 2.72
CA ASN A 64 -17.76 4.03 3.88
C ASN A 64 -18.21 2.60 3.47
N PRO A 65 -17.51 1.52 3.88
CA PRO A 65 -16.34 1.52 4.77
C PRO A 65 -15.11 2.15 4.10
N ALA A 66 -14.21 2.70 4.92
CA ALA A 66 -13.00 3.39 4.46
C ALA A 66 -12.09 2.45 3.67
N LYS A 67 -11.67 2.87 2.48
CA LYS A 67 -10.79 2.11 1.59
C LYS A 67 -9.77 3.05 0.95
N ARG A 68 -8.61 2.51 0.57
CA ARG A 68 -7.64 3.26 -0.22
C ARG A 68 -7.83 2.99 -1.71
N GLN A 69 -7.58 3.99 -2.53
CA GLN A 69 -7.56 3.85 -4.00
C GLN A 69 -6.12 3.75 -4.52
N ILE A 70 -5.27 3.01 -3.82
CA ILE A 70 -3.85 2.78 -4.17
C ILE A 70 -3.61 1.42 -4.83
N TRP A 71 -4.64 0.58 -4.92
CA TRP A 71 -4.53 -0.82 -5.29
C TRP A 71 -4.59 -0.98 -6.82
N TRP A 72 -3.57 -1.60 -7.40
CA TRP A 72 -3.40 -1.71 -8.85
C TRP A 72 -3.87 -3.08 -9.36
N VAL A 73 -4.59 -3.09 -10.49
CA VAL A 73 -5.12 -4.30 -11.15
C VAL A 73 -4.51 -4.46 -12.54
#